data_AF-A0A1C6NVA3-F1
#
_entry.id   AF-A0A1C6NVA3-F1
#
_cell.length_a   1.000
_cell.length_b   1.000
_cell.length_c   1.000
_cell.angle_alpha   90.00
_cell.angle_beta   90.00
_cell.angle_gamma   90.00
#
_symmetry.space_group_name_H-M   'P 1'
#
loop_
_entity.id
_entity.type
_entity.pdbx_description
1 polymer ?
#
loop_
_entity_poly.entity_id
_entity_poly.type
_entity_poly.pdbx_seq_one_letter_code
_entity_poly.pdbx_strand_id
1 'polypeptide(L)' 'MSHPGPSAVEITLSEDERAELMRRAGLPDRRPAERARIILACAEGMSNAGAARAVGVALKTVRKWRGAFATGRMAGLDDS' A
#
# COMPACT_ATOMS: atom_id res chain seq x y z
N MET A 1 12.35 -2.49 21.39
CA MET A 1 12.96 -1.43 20.57
C MET A 1 12.19 -1.30 19.26
N SER A 2 11.61 -0.14 18.97
CA SER A 2 11.54 0.50 17.63
C SER A 2 10.68 1.75 17.77
N HIS A 3 11.32 2.92 17.73
CA HIS A 3 10.62 4.18 17.67
C HIS A 3 9.97 4.27 16.27
N PRO A 4 8.67 4.59 16.15
CA PRO A 4 8.12 4.86 14.84
C PRO A 4 8.83 6.09 14.29
N GLY A 5 9.57 5.92 13.19
CA GLY A 5 10.01 7.05 12.38
C GLY A 5 8.80 7.90 11.97
N PRO A 6 9.01 9.16 11.54
CA PRO A 6 7.99 10.19 11.42
C PRO A 6 6.74 9.62 10.78
N SER A 7 5.62 9.70 11.52
CA SER A 7 4.34 9.07 11.23
C SER A 7 3.98 9.30 9.77
N ALA A 8 4.24 8.29 8.93
CA ALA A 8 3.79 8.31 7.56
C ALA A 8 2.26 8.37 7.63
N VAL A 9 1.66 9.36 6.96
CA VAL A 9 0.20 9.60 6.91
C VAL A 9 -0.55 8.27 6.96
N GLU A 10 -1.35 8.07 8.00
CA GLU A 10 -2.09 6.84 8.20
C GLU A 10 -3.01 6.62 7.01
N ILE A 11 -2.91 5.45 6.37
CA ILE A 11 -3.81 5.09 5.29
C ILE A 11 -5.06 4.49 5.92
N THR A 12 -6.08 5.30 6.12
CA THR A 12 -7.42 4.80 6.47
C THR A 12 -8.15 4.39 5.19
N LEU A 13 -8.70 3.18 5.17
CA LEU A 13 -9.47 2.62 4.05
C LEU A 13 -10.95 2.57 4.43
N SER A 14 -11.83 2.90 3.49
CA SER A 14 -13.24 2.50 3.58
C SER A 14 -13.38 0.98 3.42
N GLU A 15 -14.56 0.45 3.74
CA GLU A 15 -14.88 -0.96 3.54
C GLU A 15 -14.78 -1.36 2.06
N ASP A 16 -15.33 -0.53 1.15
CA ASP A 16 -15.27 -0.76 -0.29
C ASP A 16 -13.84 -0.76 -0.84
N GLU A 17 -13.02 0.19 -0.40
CA GLU A 17 -11.62 0.26 -0.83
C GLU A 17 -10.82 -0.92 -0.32
N ARG A 18 -11.05 -1.32 0.94
CA ARG A 18 -10.42 -2.52 1.50
C ARG A 18 -10.83 -3.76 0.71
N ALA A 19 -12.10 -3.93 0.40
CA ALA A 19 -12.60 -5.08 -0.37
C ALA A 19 -11.98 -5.12 -1.79
N GLU A 20 -11.92 -3.98 -2.48
CA GLU A 20 -11.33 -3.89 -3.81
C GLU A 20 -9.81 -4.15 -3.78
N LEU A 21 -9.10 -3.63 -2.78
CA LEU A 21 -7.66 -3.92 -2.60
C LEU A 21 -7.42 -5.41 -2.32
N MET A 22 -8.25 -6.06 -1.49
CA MET A 22 -8.15 -7.50 -1.26
C MET A 22 -8.38 -8.29 -2.55
N ARG A 23 -9.39 -7.89 -3.35
CA ARG A 23 -9.66 -8.49 -4.66
C ARG A 23 -8.45 -8.34 -5.60
N ARG A 24 -7.89 -7.13 -5.69
CA ARG A 24 -6.70 -6.84 -6.52
C ARG A 24 -5.47 -7.62 -6.07
N ALA A 25 -5.28 -7.80 -4.75
CA ALA A 25 -4.18 -8.57 -4.18
C ALA A 25 -4.20 -10.05 -4.57
N GLY A 26 -5.36 -10.59 -4.95
CA GLY A 26 -5.53 -11.95 -5.46
C GLY A 26 -5.45 -12.09 -6.99
N LEU A 27 -5.30 -11.00 -7.74
CA LEU A 27 -5.23 -11.06 -9.20
C LEU A 27 -3.94 -11.76 -9.67
N PRO A 28 -3.99 -12.47 -10.82
CA PRO A 28 -2.80 -13.10 -11.40
C PRO A 28 -1.77 -12.09 -11.92
N ASP A 29 -2.21 -10.86 -12.26
CA ASP A 29 -1.29 -9.80 -12.65
C ASP A 29 -0.54 -9.26 -11.44
N ARG A 30 0.79 -9.35 -11.52
CA ARG A 30 1.71 -8.99 -10.44
C ARG A 30 1.63 -7.50 -10.09
N ARG A 31 1.45 -6.61 -11.07
CA ARG A 31 1.48 -5.16 -10.84
C ARG A 31 0.33 -4.68 -9.94
N PRO A 32 -0.96 -4.90 -10.29
CA PRO A 32 -2.07 -4.50 -9.42
C PRO A 32 -2.07 -5.25 -8.09
N ALA A 33 -1.66 -6.52 -8.07
CA ALA A 33 -1.57 -7.30 -6.84
C ALA A 33 -0.52 -6.75 -5.87
N GLU A 34 0.68 -6.41 -6.36
CA GLU A 34 1.74 -5.80 -5.57
C GLU A 34 1.31 -4.45 -5.00
N ARG A 35 0.75 -3.57 -5.85
CA ARG A 35 0.25 -2.25 -5.46
C ARG A 35 -0.79 -2.37 -4.35
N ALA A 36 -1.74 -3.30 -4.49
CA ALA A 36 -2.78 -3.50 -3.50
C ALA A 36 -2.25 -4.03 -2.16
N ARG A 37 -1.32 -5.02 -2.19
CA ARG A 37 -0.69 -5.54 -0.97
C ARG A 37 0.11 -4.48 -0.22
N ILE A 38 0.77 -3.55 -0.93
CA ILE A 38 1.47 -2.42 -0.33
C ILE A 38 0.49 -1.55 0.50
N ILE A 39 -0.65 -1.18 -0.08
CA ILE A 39 -1.63 -0.32 0.58
C ILE A 39 -2.29 -1.03 1.76
N LEU A 40 -2.65 -2.30 1.62
CA LEU A 40 -3.19 -3.11 2.72
C LEU A 40 -2.21 -3.17 3.90
N ALA A 41 -0.93 -3.46 3.66
CA ALA A 41 0.09 -3.45 4.69
C ALA A 41 0.24 -2.08 5.36
N CYS A 42 0.20 -0.99 4.59
CA CYS A 42 0.26 0.37 5.14
C CYS A 42 -0.99 0.71 5.97
N ALA A 43 -2.16 0.21 5.60
CA ALA A 43 -3.42 0.39 6.33
C ALA A 43 -3.48 -0.43 7.62
N GLU A 44 -2.70 -1.51 7.72
CA GLU A 44 -2.47 -2.26 8.96
C GLU A 44 -1.47 -1.55 9.92
N GLY A 45 -1.03 -0.34 9.58
CA GLY A 45 -0.09 0.44 10.39
C GLY A 45 1.37 0.11 10.14
N MET A 46 1.70 -0.69 9.12
CA MET A 46 3.10 -0.97 8.81
C MET A 46 3.83 0.29 8.32
N SER A 47 5.08 0.44 8.79
CA SER A 47 6.01 1.41 8.21
C SER A 47 6.31 1.05 6.75
N ASN A 48 6.74 2.03 5.95
CA ASN A 48 7.11 1.79 4.55
C ASN A 48 8.19 0.69 4.41
N ALA A 49 9.12 0.60 5.36
CA ALA A 49 10.14 -0.43 5.39
C ALA A 49 9.57 -1.81 5.76
N GLY A 50 8.60 -1.85 6.68
CA GLY A 50 7.88 -3.07 7.04
C GLY A 50 7.08 -3.61 5.85
N ALA A 51 6.27 -2.76 5.22
CA ALA A 51 5.49 -3.11 4.03
C ALA A 51 6.41 -3.57 2.87
N ALA A 52 7.55 -2.90 2.65
CA ALA A 52 8.52 -3.30 1.64
C ALA A 52 9.03 -4.74 1.85
N ARG A 53 9.37 -5.09 3.09
CA ARG A 53 9.82 -6.45 3.45
C ARG A 53 8.69 -7.48 3.33
N ALA A 54 7.49 -7.14 3.78
CA ALA A 54 6.34 -8.05 3.74
C ALA A 54 5.91 -8.37 2.31
N VAL A 55 5.93 -7.39 1.40
CA VAL A 55 5.54 -7.57 0.00
C VAL A 55 6.70 -8.05 -0.87
N GLY A 56 7.96 -7.83 -0.44
CA GLY A 56 9.15 -8.21 -1.20
C GLY A 56 9.56 -7.18 -2.27
N VAL A 57 9.34 -5.90 -2.01
CA VAL A 57 9.58 -4.79 -2.96
C VAL A 57 10.56 -3.78 -2.41
N ALA A 58 11.06 -2.90 -3.29
CA ALA A 58 11.91 -1.80 -2.86
C ALA A 58 11.12 -0.74 -2.07
N LEU A 59 11.76 -0.10 -1.08
CA LEU A 59 11.17 0.99 -0.30
C LEU A 59 10.64 2.14 -1.17
N LYS A 60 11.33 2.45 -2.28
CA LYS A 60 10.90 3.47 -3.25
C LYS A 60 9.54 3.14 -3.88
N THR A 61 9.27 1.86 -4.12
CA THR A 61 8.01 1.38 -4.70
C THR A 61 6.87 1.60 -3.71
N VAL A 62 7.10 1.27 -2.44
CA VAL A 62 6.13 1.54 -1.36
C VAL A 62 5.82 3.03 -1.25
N ARG A 63 6.85 3.88 -1.22
CA ARG A 63 6.67 5.34 -1.15
C ARG A 63 5.87 5.88 -2.33
N LYS A 64 6.15 5.41 -3.56
CA LYS A 64 5.39 5.79 -4.77
C LYS A 64 3.92 5.47 -4.60
N TRP A 65 3.58 4.20 -4.33
CA TRP A 65 2.18 3.77 -4.31
C TRP A 65 1.42 4.29 -3.10
N ARG A 66 2.05 4.38 -1.92
CA ARG A 66 1.44 5.01 -0.75
C ARG A 66 1.12 6.48 -1.03
N GLY A 67 2.03 7.22 -1.68
CA GLY A 67 1.80 8.60 -2.09
C GLY A 67 0.67 8.72 -3.10
N ALA A 68 0.68 7.88 -4.15
CA ALA A 68 -0.35 7.88 -5.18
C ALA A 68 -1.74 7.54 -4.63
N PHE A 69 -1.83 6.59 -3.69
CA PHE A 69 -3.08 6.28 -2.99
C PHE A 69 -3.51 7.42 -2.06
N ALA A 70 -2.58 8.07 -1.38
CA ALA A 70 -2.92 9.21 -0.51
C ALA A 70 -3.52 10.39 -1.28
N THR A 71 -3.11 10.60 -2.54
CA THR A 71 -3.63 11.69 -3.40
C THR A 71 -4.84 11.28 -4.23
N GLY A 72 -4.83 10.07 -4.80
CA GLY A 72 -5.81 9.62 -5.80
C GLY A 72 -6.63 8.39 -5.39
N ARG A 73 -6.49 7.91 -4.16
CA ARG A 73 -7.14 6.68 -3.65
C ARG A 73 -6.95 5.52 -4.63
N MET A 74 -8.02 4.78 -4.94
CA MET A 74 -7.97 3.66 -5.89
C MET A 74 -7.47 4.07 -7.28
N ALA A 75 -7.87 5.25 -7.78
CA ALA A 75 -7.44 5.73 -9.11
C ALA A 75 -5.93 5.98 -9.16
N GLY A 76 -5.32 6.40 -8.04
CA GLY A 76 -3.88 6.57 -7.94
C GLY A 76 -3.07 5.26 -8.07
N LEU A 77 -3.71 4.09 -7.96
CA LEU A 77 -3.07 2.80 -8.16
C LEU A 77 -3.14 2.31 -9.61
N ASP A 78 -3.92 2.97 -10.46
CA ASP A 78 -4.07 2.63 -11.87
C ASP A 78 -3.13 3.45 -12.77
N ASP A 79 -2.61 4.57 -12.24
CA ASP A 79 -1.58 5.40 -12.87
C ASP A 79 -0.30 4.59 -13.13
N SER A 80 0.21 4.65 -14.37
CA SER A 80 1.36 3.88 -14.83
C SER A 80 2.50 4.79 -15.25
#